data_AF-A0AAN0MG06-F1
#
_entry.id   AF-A0AAN0MG06-F1
#
_cell.length_a   1.000
_cell.length_b   1.000
_cell.length_c   1.000
_cell.angle_alpha   90.00
_cell.angle_beta   90.00
_cell.angle_gamma   90.00
#
_symmetry.space_group_name_H-M   'P 1'
#
loop_
_entity.id
_entity.type
_entity.pdbx_description
1 polymer ?
#
loop_
_entity_poly.entity_id
_entity_poly.type
_entity_poly.pdbx_seq_one_letter_code
_entity_poly.pdbx_strand_id
1 'polypeptide(L)' 'MRPLDLQIGCAGPWCGAAPGNVDAVFFVRADQDPITAIAGPCGGMIFPNPDQATLDALTTCMQGGPCSAQTLQ' A
#
# COMPACT_ATOMS: atom_id res chain seq x y z
N MET A 1 -5.68 19.03 0.06
CA MET A 1 -5.01 17.80 -0.41
C MET A 1 -3.53 17.98 -0.13
N ARG A 2 -2.88 17.05 0.58
CA ARG A 2 -1.42 17.10 0.82
C ARG A 2 -0.71 16.43 -0.37
N PRO A 3 0.44 16.95 -0.85
CA PRO A 3 1.21 16.31 -1.90
C PRO A 3 1.73 14.94 -1.44
N LEU A 4 1.74 13.98 -2.37
CA LEU A 4 2.24 12.63 -2.18
C LEU A 4 3.28 12.35 -3.27
N ASP A 5 4.47 11.93 -2.86
CA ASP A 5 5.49 11.41 -3.78
C ASP A 5 5.43 9.89 -3.83
N LEU A 6 5.40 9.34 -5.06
CA LEU A 6 5.52 7.91 -5.28
C LEU A 6 6.95 7.56 -5.64
N GLN A 7 7.62 6.81 -4.77
CA GLN A 7 9.00 6.36 -4.97
C GLN A 7 9.04 4.86 -5.31
N ILE A 8 9.67 4.52 -6.43
CA ILE A 8 9.97 3.14 -6.79
C ILE A 8 11.27 2.72 -6.10
N GLY A 9 11.16 1.71 -5.24
CA GLY A 9 12.31 1.09 -4.56
C GLY A 9 12.81 -0.13 -5.33
N CYS A 10 14.13 -0.33 -5.37
CA CYS A 10 14.76 -1.49 -5.98
C CYS A 10 15.69 -2.19 -4.99
N ALA A 11 15.81 -3.51 -5.11
CA ALA A 11 16.79 -4.33 -4.41
C ALA A 11 17.47 -5.23 -5.46
N GLY A 12 18.69 -4.87 -5.85
CA GLY A 12 19.37 -5.53 -6.97
C GLY A 12 18.58 -5.36 -8.28
N PRO A 13 18.32 -6.44 -9.05
CA PRO A 13 17.60 -6.37 -10.32
C PRO A 13 16.07 -6.25 -10.17
N TRP A 14 15.53 -6.36 -8.95
CA TRP A 14 14.08 -6.28 -8.71
C TRP A 14 13.70 -4.87 -8.28
N CYS A 15 12.75 -4.27 -8.98
CA CYS A 15 12.13 -3.01 -8.60
C CYS A 15 10.64 -3.24 -8.30
N GLY A 16 10.09 -2.42 -7.41
CA GLY A 16 8.66 -2.42 -7.16
C GLY A 16 7.88 -1.86 -8.34
N ALA A 17 6.56 -2.05 -8.28
CA ALA A 17 5.62 -1.48 -9.22
C ALA A 17 4.42 -0.92 -8.46
N ALA A 18 3.87 0.16 -8.97
CA ALA A 18 2.57 0.68 -8.57
C ALA A 18 1.70 0.73 -9.84
N PRO A 19 0.61 -0.04 -9.92
CA PRO A 19 -0.23 -0.04 -11.11
C PRO A 19 -0.83 1.34 -11.34
N GLY A 20 -0.71 1.87 -12.55
CA GLY A 20 -1.42 3.07 -12.97
C GLY A 20 -2.86 2.76 -13.37
N ASN A 21 -3.72 3.77 -13.35
CA ASN A 21 -5.11 3.71 -13.84
C ASN A 21 -6.03 2.73 -13.11
N VAL A 22 -5.74 2.42 -11.85
CA VAL A 22 -6.62 1.66 -10.96
C VAL A 22 -6.71 2.36 -9.61
N ASP A 23 -7.82 2.18 -8.92
CA ASP A 23 -7.92 2.59 -7.52
C ASP A 23 -7.07 1.65 -6.66
N ALA A 24 -6.31 2.23 -5.73
CA ALA A 24 -5.40 1.49 -4.89
C ALA A 24 -5.34 2.11 -3.49
N VAL A 25 -5.21 1.25 -2.49
CA VAL A 25 -4.99 1.65 -1.10
C VAL A 25 -3.50 1.54 -0.79
N PHE A 26 -2.92 2.64 -0.30
CA PHE A 26 -1.53 2.71 0.15
C PHE A 26 -1.49 2.97 1.65
N PHE A 27 -0.72 2.18 2.40
CA PHE A 27 -0.33 2.55 3.75
C PHE A 27 1.05 3.18 3.74
N VAL A 28 1.11 4.41 4.21
CA VAL A 28 2.31 5.26 4.20
C VAL A 28 2.57 5.78 5.61
N ARG A 29 3.85 6.04 5.91
CA ARG A 29 4.19 6.80 7.12
C ARG A 29 3.90 8.27 6.85
N ALA A 30 3.10 8.89 7.70
CA ALA A 30 2.74 10.31 7.60
C ALA A 30 3.67 11.18 8.47
N ASP A 31 4.96 10.85 8.50
CA ASP A 31 5.99 11.52 9.30
C ASP A 31 6.80 12.56 8.50
N GLN A 32 6.58 12.65 7.18
CA GLN A 32 7.24 13.59 6.27
C GLN A 32 6.23 14.51 5.55
N ASP A 33 6.74 15.60 4.97
CA ASP A 33 5.99 16.48 4.05
C ASP A 33 6.90 16.89 2.86
N PRO A 34 6.59 16.47 1.62
CA PRO A 34 5.47 15.63 1.21
C PRO A 34 5.54 14.22 1.82
N ILE A 35 4.39 13.55 1.89
CA ILE A 35 4.33 12.14 2.30
C ILE A 35 4.90 11.29 1.16
N THR A 36 5.73 10.30 1.49
CA THR A 36 6.30 9.37 0.49
C THR A 36 5.65 8.00 0.56
N ALA A 37 5.04 7.58 -0.55
CA ALA A 37 4.62 6.19 -0.78
C ALA A 37 5.75 5.41 -1.45
N ILE A 38 6.12 4.25 -0.88
CA ILE A 38 7.21 3.42 -1.40
C ILE A 38 6.65 2.15 -2.05
N ALA A 39 6.86 2.00 -3.36
CA ALA A 39 6.63 0.75 -4.07
C ALA A 39 7.92 -0.07 -4.09
N GLY A 40 8.06 -0.96 -3.10
CA GLY A 40 9.23 -1.83 -2.96
C GLY A 40 9.16 -3.10 -3.82
N PRO A 41 10.30 -3.78 -4.04
CA PRO A 41 10.40 -4.94 -4.93
C PRO A 41 9.72 -6.22 -4.42
N CYS A 42 9.43 -6.31 -3.12
CA CYS A 42 8.79 -7.48 -2.50
C CYS A 42 7.26 -7.38 -2.43
N GLY A 43 6.66 -6.40 -3.11
CA GLY A 43 5.32 -5.93 -2.75
C GLY A 43 5.42 -5.03 -1.52
N GLY A 44 4.80 -3.85 -1.61
CA GLY A 44 4.74 -2.89 -0.52
C GLY A 44 3.45 -3.02 0.27
N MET A 45 3.14 -1.98 1.05
CA MET A 45 1.80 -1.80 1.64
C MET A 45 0.84 -1.19 0.61
N ILE A 46 0.71 -1.84 -0.55
CA ILE A 46 -0.05 -1.38 -1.72
C ILE A 46 -1.05 -2.45 -2.08
N PHE A 47 -2.33 -2.10 -2.08
CA PHE A 47 -3.44 -2.97 -2.42
C PHE A 47 -4.13 -2.41 -3.67
N PRO A 48 -3.74 -2.85 -4.88
CA PRO A 48 -4.36 -2.40 -6.12
C PRO A 48 -5.68 -3.12 -6.36
N ASN A 49 -6.70 -2.38 -6.76
CA ASN A 49 -8.06 -2.88 -7.02
C ASN A 49 -8.60 -3.82 -5.92
N PRO A 50 -8.58 -3.40 -4.64
CA PRO A 50 -9.05 -4.24 -3.55
C PRO A 50 -10.56 -4.47 -3.67
N ASP A 51 -10.99 -5.71 -3.46
CA ASP A 51 -12.41 -6.02 -3.36
C ASP A 51 -12.98 -5.62 -1.98
N GLN A 52 -14.31 -5.73 -1.82
CA GLN A 52 -14.96 -5.32 -0.59
C GLN A 52 -14.48 -6.13 0.63
N ALA A 53 -14.21 -7.43 0.46
CA ALA A 53 -13.71 -8.28 1.54
C ALA A 53 -12.33 -7.80 2.02
N THR A 54 -11.45 -7.40 1.09
CA THR A 54 -10.16 -6.79 1.40
C THR A 54 -10.34 -5.48 2.14
N LEU A 55 -11.23 -4.60 1.68
CA LEU A 55 -11.49 -3.31 2.33
C LEU A 55 -12.04 -3.49 3.76
N ASP A 56 -12.93 -4.45 3.98
CA ASP A 56 -13.49 -4.74 5.30
C ASP A 56 -12.43 -5.29 6.26
N ALA A 57 -11.54 -6.16 5.77
CA ALA A 57 -10.41 -6.68 6.54
C ALA A 57 -9.42 -5.58 6.92
N LEU A 58 -9.05 -4.72 5.96
CA LEU A 58 -8.19 -3.56 6.21
C LEU A 58 -8.81 -2.61 7.23
N THR A 59 -10.11 -2.31 7.09
CA THR A 59 -10.85 -1.43 8.00
C THR A 59 -10.89 -1.99 9.41
N THR A 60 -11.19 -3.28 9.56
CA THR A 60 -11.21 -3.98 10.86
C THR A 60 -9.84 -3.92 11.54
N CYS A 61 -8.76 -4.19 10.78
CA CYS A 61 -7.40 -4.11 11.30
C CYS A 61 -7.08 -2.68 11.80
N MET A 62 -7.42 -1.65 11.03
CA MET A 62 -7.18 -0.25 11.41
C MET A 62 -8.00 0.21 12.62
N GLN A 63 -9.12 -0.45 12.92
CA GLN A 63 -9.95 -0.20 14.10
C GLN A 63 -9.48 -0.97 15.35
N GLY A 64 -8.34 -1.67 15.28
CA GLY A 64 -7.79 -2.44 16.40
C GLY A 64 -8.37 -3.85 16.54
N GLY A 65 -9.10 -4.32 15.54
CA GLY A 65 -9.57 -5.70 15.44
C GLY A 65 -8.47 -6.67 14.98
N PRO A 66 -8.83 -7.93 14.68
CA PRO A 66 -7.89 -8.91 14.16
C PRO A 66 -7.24 -8.43 12.86
N CYS A 67 -5.91 -8.52 12.80
CA CYS A 67 -5.14 -8.21 11.60
C CYS A 67 -4.37 -9.47 11.18
N SER A 68 -4.74 -10.07 10.05
CA SER A 68 -4.08 -11.26 9.53
C SER A 68 -3.45 -10.98 8.18
N ALA A 69 -2.21 -11.45 8.00
CA ALA A 69 -1.53 -11.45 6.71
C ALA A 69 -1.99 -12.63 5.82
N GLN A 70 -2.92 -13.46 6.29
CA GLN A 70 -3.40 -14.62 5.54
C GLN A 70 -4.30 -14.16 4.38
N THR A 71 -3.63 -14.01 3.24
CA THR A 71 -4.15 -14.24 1.90
C THR A 71 -5.31 -13.33 1.51
N LEU A 72 -5.05 -12.03 1.51
CA LEU A 72 -5.62 -11.11 0.53
C LEU A 72 -5.00 -11.49 -0.84
N GLN A 73 -5.46 -12.59 -1.45
CA GLN A 73 -5.12 -13.02 -2.81
C GLN A 73 -6.30 -12.79 -3.73
#